data_AF-A0A971T056-F1
#
_entry.id   AF-A0A971T056-F1
#
_cell.length_a   1.000
_cell.length_b   1.000
_cell.length_c   1.000
_cell.angle_alpha   90.00
_cell.angle_beta   90.00
_cell.angle_gamma   90.00
#
_symmetry.space_group_name_H-M   'P 1'
#
loop_
_entity.id
_entity.type
_entity.pdbx_description
1 polymer ?
#
loop_
_entity_poly.entity_id
_entity_poly.type
_entity_poly.pdbx_seq_one_letter_code
_entity_poly.pdbx_strand_id
1 'polypeptide(L)'
;MYKVFGFINIALVVLATSPYWVRKLNQWFFHRKGPGFTKLMKVLRVAHKPLAVALLASIVVHGWLAVGAVRLNTGTLAGSLFIITAVFGLLFYLMHKLPLLKWHRALALVAVLAMAVHLWVVLF
;
A
#
# COMPACT_ATOMS: atom_id res chain seq x y z
N MET A 1 17.26 13.55 -5.11
CA MET A 1 17.12 12.10 -4.88
C MET A 1 15.87 11.76 -4.06
N TYR A 2 15.59 12.43 -2.94
CA TYR A 2 14.39 12.15 -2.13
C TYR A 2 13.06 12.28 -2.91
N LYS A 3 12.90 13.28 -3.79
CA LYS A 3 11.70 13.46 -4.64
C LYS A 3 11.43 12.25 -5.57
N VAL A 4 12.48 11.63 -6.10
CA VAL A 4 12.37 10.43 -6.96
C VAL A 4 11.79 9.27 -6.17
N PHE A 5 12.30 9.04 -4.96
CA PHE A 5 11.75 8.04 -4.03
C PHE A 5 10.31 8.36 -3.61
N GLY A 6 9.93 9.63 -3.53
CA GLY A 6 8.55 10.06 -3.33
C GLY A 6 7.64 9.54 -4.45
N PHE A 7 8.00 9.78 -5.72
CA PHE A 7 7.24 9.27 -6.87
C PHE A 7 7.24 7.74 -6.95
N ILE A 8 8.37 7.09 -6.63
CA ILE A 8 8.44 5.62 -6.55
C ILE A 8 7.46 5.10 -5.49
N ASN A 9 7.41 5.71 -4.30
CA ASN A 9 6.46 5.33 -3.26
C ASN A 9 5.01 5.48 -3.72
N ILE A 10 4.66 6.58 -4.41
CA ILE A 10 3.33 6.77 -4.98
C ILE A 10 2.98 5.63 -5.94
N ALA A 11 3.87 5.33 -6.90
CA ALA A 11 3.65 4.27 -7.87
C ALA A 11 3.49 2.90 -7.18
N LEU A 12 4.35 2.59 -6.21
CA LEU A 12 4.29 1.34 -5.45
C LEU A 12 3.01 1.22 -4.64
N VAL A 13 2.53 2.29 -3.99
CA VAL A 13 1.25 2.30 -3.28
C VAL A 13 0.09 2.02 -4.24
N VAL A 14 0.05 2.70 -5.38
CA VAL A 14 -1.02 2.50 -6.39
C VAL A 14 -1.01 1.07 -6.91
N LEU A 15 0.16 0.56 -7.31
CA LEU A 15 0.28 -0.79 -7.85
C LEU A 15 0.01 -1.87 -6.80
N ALA A 16 0.53 -1.72 -5.58
CA ALA A 16 0.30 -2.68 -4.49
C ALA A 16 -1.17 -2.69 -4.06
N THR A 17 -1.87 -1.56 -4.08
CA THR A 17 -3.30 -1.49 -3.70
C THR A 17 -4.26 -1.78 -4.85
N SER A 18 -3.76 -1.87 -6.09
CA SER A 18 -4.56 -2.17 -7.29
C SER A 18 -5.47 -3.41 -7.19
N PRO A 19 -5.14 -4.55 -6.53
CA PRO A 19 -6.07 -5.67 -6.43
C PRO A 19 -7.36 -5.29 -5.69
N TYR A 20 -7.27 -4.35 -4.75
CA TYR A 20 -8.43 -3.82 -4.03
C TYR A 20 -9.27 -2.93 -4.94
N TRP A 21 -8.65 -1.96 -5.61
CA TRP A 21 -9.35 -1.01 -6.49
C TRP A 21 -10.00 -1.70 -7.68
N VAL A 22 -9.29 -2.57 -8.37
CA VAL A 22 -9.83 -3.33 -9.51
C VAL A 22 -11.03 -4.18 -9.09
N ARG A 23 -10.96 -4.81 -7.91
CA ARG A 23 -12.09 -5.56 -7.36
C ARG A 23 -13.29 -4.65 -7.03
N LYS A 24 -13.06 -3.54 -6.34
CA LYS A 24 -14.12 -2.60 -5.92
C LYS A 24 -14.80 -1.94 -7.12
N LEU A 25 -14.02 -1.44 -8.08
CA LEU A 25 -14.54 -0.84 -9.31
C LEU A 25 -15.35 -1.84 -10.12
N ASN A 26 -14.90 -3.10 -10.22
CA ASN A 26 -15.68 -4.14 -10.87
C ASN A 26 -16.99 -4.43 -10.13
N GLN A 27 -16.99 -4.39 -8.79
CA GLN A 27 -18.21 -4.60 -7.99
C GLN A 27 -19.22 -3.45 -8.09
N TRP A 28 -18.76 -2.22 -8.35
CA TRP A 28 -19.65 -1.05 -8.41
C TRP A 28 -20.17 -0.76 -9.80
N PHE A 29 -19.33 -0.91 -10.83
CA PHE A 29 -19.66 -0.43 -12.17
C PHE A 29 -19.81 -1.56 -13.18
N PHE A 30 -18.81 -2.43 -13.29
CA PHE A 30 -18.69 -3.30 -14.46
C PHE A 30 -19.31 -4.69 -14.31
N HIS A 31 -19.38 -5.22 -13.08
CA HIS A 31 -19.90 -6.54 -12.74
C HIS A 31 -19.34 -7.69 -13.62
N ARG A 32 -18.13 -7.54 -14.18
CA ARG A 32 -17.55 -8.52 -15.10
C ARG A 32 -17.23 -9.82 -14.37
N LYS A 33 -17.67 -10.93 -14.97
CA LYS A 33 -17.37 -12.30 -14.56
C LYS A 33 -16.86 -13.04 -15.81
N GLY A 34 -15.63 -13.51 -15.79
CA GLY A 34 -15.02 -14.17 -16.94
C GLY A 34 -13.53 -14.48 -16.74
N PRO A 35 -12.96 -15.38 -17.55
CA PRO A 35 -11.58 -15.86 -17.39
C PRO A 35 -10.55 -14.74 -17.46
N GLY A 36 -10.79 -13.70 -18.27
CA GLY A 36 -9.92 -12.53 -18.36
C GLY A 36 -9.82 -11.74 -17.03
N PHE A 37 -10.96 -11.46 -16.39
CA PHE A 37 -10.98 -10.77 -15.09
C PHE A 37 -10.31 -11.63 -14.00
N THR A 38 -10.58 -12.94 -14.00
CA THR A 38 -9.96 -13.88 -13.06
C THR A 38 -8.44 -13.94 -13.25
N LYS A 39 -7.95 -13.96 -14.50
CA LYS A 39 -6.51 -13.93 -14.82
C LYS A 39 -5.85 -12.63 -14.35
N LEU A 40 -6.46 -11.48 -14.63
CA LEU A 40 -5.97 -10.18 -14.16
C LEU A 40 -5.86 -10.15 -12.63
N MET A 41 -6.93 -10.56 -11.93
CA MET A 41 -6.92 -10.61 -10.46
C MET A 41 -5.86 -11.54 -9.89
N LYS A 42 -5.56 -12.66 -10.57
CA LYS A 42 -4.46 -13.56 -10.18
C LYS A 42 -3.12 -12.85 -10.31
N VAL A 43 -2.85 -12.19 -11.43
CA VAL A 43 -1.61 -11.42 -11.67
C VAL A 43 -1.43 -10.33 -10.61
N LEU A 44 -2.46 -9.52 -10.37
CA LEU A 44 -2.40 -8.44 -9.38
C LEU A 44 -2.12 -8.96 -7.96
N ARG A 45 -2.70 -10.11 -7.57
CA ARG A 45 -2.44 -10.72 -6.26
C ARG A 45 -1.03 -11.28 -6.12
N VAL A 46 -0.49 -11.87 -7.19
CA VAL A 46 0.89 -12.37 -7.20
C VAL A 46 1.87 -11.20 -7.12
N ALA A 47 1.63 -10.13 -7.87
CA ALA A 47 2.46 -8.92 -7.87
C ALA A 47 2.35 -8.12 -6.57
N HIS A 48 1.21 -8.14 -5.87
CA HIS A 48 0.99 -7.38 -4.64
C HIS A 48 2.07 -7.61 -3.58
N LYS A 49 2.46 -8.87 -3.32
CA LYS A 49 3.45 -9.20 -2.29
C LYS A 49 4.83 -8.58 -2.56
N PRO A 50 5.49 -8.84 -3.71
CA PRO A 50 6.78 -8.23 -4.00
C PRO A 50 6.70 -6.69 -4.08
N LEU A 51 5.59 -6.14 -4.60
CA LEU A 51 5.38 -4.69 -4.61
C LEU A 51 5.26 -4.11 -3.19
N ALA A 52 4.59 -4.82 -2.27
CA ALA A 52 4.49 -4.40 -0.87
C ALA A 52 5.85 -4.45 -0.18
N VAL A 53 6.68 -5.47 -0.44
CA VAL A 53 8.05 -5.54 0.08
C VAL A 53 8.92 -4.40 -0.47
N ALA A 54 8.84 -4.14 -1.78
CA ALA A 54 9.54 -3.02 -2.41
C ALA A 54 9.09 -1.68 -1.82
N LEU A 55 7.79 -1.52 -1.56
CA LEU A 55 7.23 -0.33 -0.91
C LEU A 55 7.82 -0.12 0.48
N LEU A 56 7.91 -1.17 1.31
CA LEU A 56 8.49 -1.05 2.65
C LEU A 56 9.96 -0.61 2.60
N ALA A 57 10.76 -1.22 1.73
CA ALA A 57 12.15 -0.83 1.55
C ALA A 57 12.27 0.64 1.10
N SER A 58 11.45 1.04 0.12
CA SER A 58 11.44 2.41 -0.41
C SER A 58 10.95 3.44 0.62
N ILE A 59 9.99 3.09 1.49
CA ILE A 59 9.54 3.95 2.60
C ILE A 59 10.68 4.22 3.59
N VAL A 60 11.42 3.18 3.98
CA VAL A 60 12.55 3.33 4.91
C VAL A 60 13.65 4.20 4.29
N VAL A 61 14.04 3.92 3.05
CA VAL A 61 15.07 4.70 2.34
C VAL A 61 14.63 6.14 2.14
N HIS A 62 13.39 6.37 1.68
CA HIS A 62 12.85 7.71 1.50
C HIS A 62 12.81 8.49 2.82
N GLY A 63 12.31 7.87 3.90
CA GLY A 63 12.21 8.51 5.22
C GLY A 63 13.57 8.92 5.77
N TRP A 64 14.58 8.04 5.65
CA TRP A 64 15.95 8.36 6.05
C TRP A 64 16.52 9.53 5.23
N LEU A 65 16.37 9.50 3.90
CA LEU A 65 16.86 10.56 3.01
C LEU A 65 16.13 11.90 3.19
N ALA A 66 14.86 11.88 3.62
CA ALA A 66 14.05 13.09 3.75
C ALA A 66 14.26 13.81 5.09
N VAL A 67 14.45 13.06 6.17
CA VAL A 67 14.49 13.62 7.54
C VAL A 67 15.89 13.56 8.15
N GLY A 68 16.75 12.64 7.71
CA GLY A 68 18.10 12.41 8.26
C GLY A 68 18.14 11.93 9.71
N ALA A 69 16.99 11.88 10.38
CA ALA A 69 16.80 11.45 11.76
C ALA A 69 15.36 10.94 11.95
N VAL A 70 15.09 10.21 13.03
CA VAL A 70 13.72 9.81 13.38
C VAL A 70 13.01 11.01 14.00
N ARG A 71 12.10 11.65 13.26
CA ARG A 71 11.23 12.74 13.75
C ARG A 71 9.78 12.42 13.44
N LEU A 72 8.89 12.71 14.38
CA LEU A 72 7.45 12.59 14.14
C LEU A 72 6.99 13.65 13.15
N ASN A 73 6.60 13.20 11.95
CA ASN A 73 5.95 14.00 10.92
C ASN A 73 4.92 13.16 10.16
N THR A 74 4.20 13.79 9.23
CA THR A 74 3.16 13.12 8.42
C THR A 74 3.72 11.96 7.58
N GLY A 75 4.99 12.04 7.16
CA GLY A 75 5.66 11.00 6.38
C GLY A 75 6.04 9.77 7.24
N THR A 76 6.57 9.99 8.44
CA THR A 76 6.83 8.89 9.38
C THR A 76 5.53 8.22 9.81
N LEU A 77 4.45 8.99 10.04
CA LEU A 77 3.15 8.43 10.36
C LEU A 77 2.61 7.55 9.22
N ALA A 78 2.65 8.04 7.98
CA ALA A 78 2.25 7.27 6.81
C ALA A 78 3.11 6.00 6.64
N GLY A 79 4.42 6.13 6.79
CA GLY A 79 5.36 5.01 6.72
C GLY A 79 5.09 3.94 7.78
N SER A 80 4.89 4.34 9.04
CA SER A 80 4.54 3.42 10.13
C SER A 80 3.23 2.68 9.85
N LEU A 81 2.22 3.37 9.32
CA LEU A 81 0.94 2.73 8.97
C LEU A 81 1.11 1.68 7.86
N PHE A 82 1.97 1.92 6.85
CA PHE A 82 2.29 0.91 5.85
C PHE A 82 3.04 -0.29 6.44
N ILE A 83 3.96 -0.06 7.38
CA ILE A 83 4.67 -1.14 8.08
C ILE A 83 3.68 -1.99 8.87
N ILE A 84 2.80 -1.37 9.68
CA ILE A 84 1.77 -2.08 10.45
C ILE A 84 0.82 -2.84 9.51
N THR A 85 0.41 -2.23 8.39
CA THR A 85 -0.41 -2.88 7.37
C THR A 85 0.26 -4.14 6.84
N ALA A 86 1.55 -4.07 6.52
CA ALA A 86 2.31 -5.21 6.02
C ALA A 86 2.47 -6.32 7.08
N VAL A 87 2.66 -5.96 8.36
CA VAL A 87 2.66 -6.94 9.47
C VAL A 87 1.34 -7.70 9.52
N PHE A 88 0.19 -7.02 9.44
CA PHE A 88 -1.10 -7.71 9.38
C PHE A 88 -1.27 -8.57 8.12
N GLY A 89 -0.71 -8.15 6.99
CA GLY A 89 -0.68 -8.93 5.76
C GLY A 89 0.15 -10.23 5.92
N LEU A 90 1.30 -10.13 6.59
CA LEU A 90 2.16 -11.27 6.90
C LEU A 90 1.52 -12.20 7.92
N LEU A 91 0.96 -11.67 9.00
CA LEU A 91 0.24 -12.46 10.01
C LEU A 91 -0.94 -13.20 9.39
N PHE A 92 -1.68 -12.57 8.47
CA PHE A 92 -2.74 -13.26 7.72
C PHE A 92 -2.17 -14.38 6.84
N TYR A 93 -1.03 -14.16 6.18
CA TYR A 93 -0.38 -15.19 5.37
C TYR A 93 0.05 -16.41 6.19
N LEU A 94 0.48 -16.21 7.44
CA LEU A 94 0.92 -17.28 8.34
C LEU A 94 -0.24 -17.97 9.06
N MET A 95 -1.21 -17.19 9.57
CA MET A 95 -2.26 -17.70 10.46
C MET A 95 -3.59 -17.99 9.74
N HIS A 96 -3.77 -17.48 8.52
CA HIS A 96 -4.99 -17.61 7.72
C HIS A 96 -6.31 -17.16 8.40
N LYS A 97 -6.24 -16.36 9.48
CA LYS A 97 -7.41 -15.88 10.23
C LYS A 97 -8.09 -14.71 9.51
N LEU A 98 -9.39 -14.84 9.21
CA LEU A 98 -10.19 -13.80 8.54
C LEU A 98 -10.15 -12.41 9.20
N PRO A 99 -10.15 -12.27 10.55
CA PRO A 99 -10.02 -10.97 11.19
C PRO A 99 -8.74 -10.21 10.79
N LEU A 100 -7.62 -10.91 10.60
CA LEU A 100 -6.35 -10.28 10.21
C LEU A 100 -6.44 -9.67 8.81
N LEU A 101 -7.14 -10.33 7.89
CA LEU A 101 -7.39 -9.78 6.55
C LEU A 101 -8.31 -8.56 6.59
N LYS A 102 -9.31 -8.53 7.48
CA LYS A 102 -10.17 -7.35 7.67
C LYS A 102 -9.33 -6.16 8.17
N TRP A 103 -8.52 -6.38 9.20
CA TRP A 103 -7.62 -5.36 9.74
C TRP A 103 -6.57 -4.90 8.73
N HIS A 104 -5.93 -5.82 7.99
CA HIS A 104 -5.00 -5.48 6.91
C HIS A 104 -5.63 -4.53 5.89
N ARG A 105 -6.86 -4.79 5.45
CA ARG A 105 -7.55 -3.93 4.49
C ARG A 105 -7.93 -2.57 5.07
N ALA A 106 -8.39 -2.53 6.32
CA ALA A 106 -8.73 -1.29 7.00
C ALA A 106 -7.47 -0.41 7.18
N LEU A 107 -6.38 -1.01 7.67
CA LEU A 107 -5.10 -0.34 7.83
C LEU A 107 -4.51 0.12 6.51
N ALA A 108 -4.65 -0.68 5.43
CA ALA A 108 -4.21 -0.27 4.10
C ALA A 108 -4.94 1.00 3.62
N LEU A 109 -6.25 1.09 3.86
CA LEU A 109 -7.01 2.30 3.53
C LEU A 109 -6.52 3.50 4.35
N VAL A 110 -6.36 3.32 5.66
CA VAL A 110 -5.86 4.39 6.56
C VAL A 110 -4.45 4.83 6.16
N ALA A 111 -3.56 3.90 5.79
CA ALA A 111 -2.20 4.19 5.31
C ALA A 111 -2.22 4.98 3.99
N VAL A 112 -3.09 4.63 3.05
CA VAL A 112 -3.27 5.37 1.79
C VAL A 112 -3.80 6.78 2.05
N LEU A 113 -4.74 6.96 2.97
CA LEU A 113 -5.24 8.28 3.36
C LEU A 113 -4.15 9.12 4.03
N ALA A 114 -3.39 8.52 4.95
CA ALA A 114 -2.25 9.19 5.58
C ALA A 114 -1.18 9.60 4.55
N MET A 115 -0.93 8.77 3.54
CA MET A 115 -0.06 9.11 2.42
C MET A 115 -0.61 10.29 1.63
N ALA A 116 -1.92 10.32 1.33
CA ALA A 116 -2.54 11.45 0.63
C ALA A 116 -2.40 12.76 1.43
N VAL A 117 -2.59 12.72 2.75
CA VAL A 117 -2.35 13.87 3.64
C VAL A 117 -0.87 14.27 3.63
N HIS A 118 0.05 13.31 3.69
CA HIS A 118 1.48 13.60 3.61
C HIS A 118 1.85 14.29 2.28
N LEU A 119 1.33 13.80 1.15
CA LEU A 119 1.53 14.41 -0.16
C LEU A 119 0.97 15.83 -0.21
N TRP A 120 -0.22 16.06 0.35
CA TRP A 120 -0.80 17.40 0.45
C TRP A 120 0.12 18.36 1.21
N VAL A 121 0.58 17.98 2.40
CA VAL A 121 1.47 18.80 3.25
C VAL A 121 2.84 19.06 2.62
N VAL A 122 3.29 18.20 1.71
CA VAL A 122 4.60 18.36 1.03
C VAL A 122 4.47 19.21 -0.24
N LEU A 123 3.31 19.23 -0.87
CA LEU A 123 3.07 19.93 -2.14
C LEU A 123 2.57 21.37 -1.97
N PHE A 124 1.91 21.68 -0.85
CA PHE A 124 1.32 22.97 -0.53
C PHE A 124 1.86 23.49 0.80
#